data_AF-A0AAN9CRQ0-F1
#
_entry.id   AF-A0AAN9CRQ0-F1
#
_cell.length_a   1.000
_cell.length_b   1.000
_cell.length_c   1.000
_cell.angle_alpha   90.00
_cell.angle_beta   90.00
_cell.angle_gamma   90.00
#
_symmetry.space_group_name_H-M   'P 1'
#
loop_
_entity.id
_entity.type
_entity.pdbx_description
1 polymer ?
#
loop_
_entity_poly.entity_id
_entity_poly.type
_entity_poly.pdbx_seq_one_letter_code
_entity_poly.pdbx_strand_id
1 'polypeptide(L)'
;MAAADVEDFIGQNRLLSDFIETFRGVSESEKHWKSRREFLFRNISNYEEKPRVDHLLALSMVWANHVFLGCRYSTGLLEKVGEMAEGIVVEDAPVFKTRDELIKQQQQRR
;
A
#
# COMPACT_ATOMS: atom_id res chain seq x y z
N MET A 1 31.58 20.64 3.38
CA MET A 1 30.17 20.80 3.76
C MET A 1 29.23 19.88 2.98
N ALA A 2 29.47 19.54 1.70
CA ALA A 2 28.55 18.67 0.95
C ALA A 2 28.58 17.16 1.31
N ALA A 3 29.70 16.61 1.77
CA ALA A 3 29.82 15.17 2.05
C ALA A 3 29.07 14.74 3.34
N ALA A 4 29.16 15.54 4.40
CA ALA A 4 28.48 15.28 5.66
C ALA A 4 26.95 15.30 5.53
N ASP A 5 26.43 16.20 4.69
CA ASP A 5 24.98 16.36 4.45
C ASP A 5 24.40 15.14 3.70
N VAL A 6 25.19 14.55 2.79
CA VAL A 6 24.81 13.31 2.07
C VAL A 6 24.85 12.10 3.01
N GLU A 7 25.86 12.00 3.86
CA GLU A 7 25.98 10.91 4.85
C GLU A 7 24.82 10.93 5.86
N ASP A 8 24.46 12.13 6.36
CA ASP A 8 23.33 12.32 7.27
C ASP A 8 22.00 11.92 6.62
N PHE A 9 21.77 12.32 5.36
CA PHE A 9 20.57 11.95 4.62
C PHE A 9 20.46 10.43 4.37
N ILE A 10 21.58 9.78 4.05
CA ILE A 10 21.64 8.31 3.90
C ILE A 10 21.34 7.63 5.25
N GLY A 11 21.89 8.17 6.35
CA GLY A 11 21.63 7.69 7.70
C GLY A 11 20.15 7.75 8.06
N GLN A 12 19.49 8.88 7.81
CA GLN A 12 18.06 9.06 8.04
C GLN A 12 17.21 8.09 7.21
N ASN A 13 17.54 7.90 5.93
CA ASN A 13 16.85 6.94 5.06
C ASN A 13 16.98 5.50 5.57
N ARG A 14 18.15 5.13 6.10
CA ARG A 14 18.36 3.81 6.69
C ARG A 14 17.52 3.61 7.94
N LEU A 15 17.50 4.59 8.85
CA LEU A 15 16.69 4.56 10.06
C LEU A 15 15.19 4.46 9.73
N LEU A 16 14.73 5.24 8.75
CA LEU A 16 13.35 5.15 8.28
C LEU A 16 13.05 3.77 7.70
N SER A 17 13.98 3.19 6.93
CA SER A 17 13.79 1.85 6.38
C SER A 17 13.69 0.80 7.48
N ASP A 18 14.60 0.81 8.44
CA ASP A 18 14.58 -0.14 9.56
C ASP A 18 13.28 0.02 10.38
N PHE A 19 12.79 1.25 10.55
CA PHE A 19 11.51 1.53 11.18
C PHE A 19 10.33 0.96 10.38
N ILE A 20 10.27 1.18 9.06
CA ILE A 20 9.19 0.63 8.21
C ILE A 20 9.19 -0.91 8.23
N GLU A 21 10.36 -1.56 8.21
CA GLU A 21 10.45 -3.02 8.29
C GLU A 21 9.80 -3.61 9.55
N THR A 22 9.73 -2.84 10.64
CA THR A 22 9.05 -3.29 11.88
C THR A 22 7.54 -3.49 11.69
N PHE A 23 6.95 -2.92 10.65
CA PHE A 23 5.51 -3.00 10.36
C PHE A 23 5.11 -4.21 9.53
N ARG A 24 6.06 -5.02 9.06
CA ARG A 24 5.76 -6.21 8.28
C ARG A 24 4.93 -7.21 9.10
N GLY A 25 3.85 -7.72 8.50
CA GLY A 25 3.03 -8.75 9.15
C GLY A 25 3.68 -10.13 9.12
N VAL A 26 3.51 -10.93 10.18
CA VAL A 26 4.09 -12.28 10.29
C VAL A 26 3.64 -13.22 9.16
N SER A 27 2.38 -13.11 8.74
CA SER A 27 1.79 -13.95 7.67
C SER A 27 1.72 -13.22 6.33
N GLU A 28 2.45 -12.12 6.16
CA GLU A 28 2.42 -11.32 4.95
C GLU A 28 3.37 -11.89 3.89
N SER A 29 2.83 -12.20 2.71
CA SER A 29 3.63 -12.66 1.58
C SER A 29 4.62 -11.56 1.14
N GLU A 30 5.75 -11.97 0.54
CA GLU A 30 6.74 -11.02 0.04
C GLU A 30 6.14 -10.04 -1.00
N LYS A 31 5.23 -10.54 -1.84
CA LYS A 31 4.55 -9.72 -2.85
C LYS A 31 3.66 -8.64 -2.23
N HIS A 32 2.91 -8.99 -1.17
CA HIS A 32 2.10 -8.03 -0.43
C HIS A 32 3.00 -7.02 0.27
N TRP A 33 4.03 -7.51 0.99
CA TRP A 33 4.92 -6.67 1.76
C TRP A 33 5.66 -5.66 0.88
N LYS A 34 6.25 -6.09 -0.25
CA LYS A 34 6.96 -5.19 -1.18
C LYS A 34 6.10 -3.99 -1.58
N SER A 35 4.83 -4.25 -1.92
CA SER A 35 3.91 -3.21 -2.39
C SER A 35 3.41 -2.34 -1.23
N ARG A 36 3.10 -2.95 -0.08
CA ARG A 36 2.64 -2.23 1.12
C ARG A 36 3.76 -1.37 1.72
N ARG A 37 5.00 -1.87 1.70
CA ARG A 37 6.20 -1.14 2.11
C ARG A 37 6.35 0.15 1.29
N GLU A 38 6.23 0.07 -0.03
CA GLU A 38 6.27 1.25 -0.92
C GLU A 38 5.16 2.25 -0.58
N PHE A 39 3.95 1.75 -0.32
CA PHE A 39 2.82 2.57 0.15
C PHE A 39 3.17 3.32 1.43
N LEU A 40 3.83 2.67 2.39
CA LEU A 40 4.25 3.30 3.63
C LEU A 40 5.30 4.38 3.38
N PHE A 41 6.39 4.09 2.65
CA PHE A 41 7.43 5.09 2.37
C PHE A 41 6.90 6.35 1.71
N ARG A 42 5.99 6.20 0.74
CA ARG A 42 5.43 7.33 0.01
C ARG A 42 4.60 8.26 0.91
N ASN A 43 3.99 7.72 1.95
CA ASN A 43 3.01 8.44 2.76
C ASN A 43 3.53 8.81 4.16
N ILE A 44 4.58 8.15 4.67
CA ILE A 44 5.02 8.25 6.07
C ILE A 44 5.28 9.69 6.54
N SER A 45 5.82 10.55 5.67
CA SER A 45 6.11 11.96 5.98
C SER A 45 4.87 12.78 6.38
N ASN A 46 3.68 12.37 5.92
CA ASN A 46 2.42 13.02 6.29
C ASN A 46 1.80 12.47 7.59
N TYR A 47 2.40 11.42 8.16
CA TYR A 47 1.85 10.63 9.27
C TYR A 47 2.87 10.37 10.38
N GLU A 48 3.96 11.14 10.47
CA GLU A 48 5.08 10.90 11.40
C GLU A 48 4.70 10.98 12.89
N GLU A 49 3.67 11.75 13.24
CA GLU A 49 3.19 11.86 14.63
C GLU A 49 2.32 10.67 15.03
N LYS A 50 2.52 10.07 16.20
CA LYS A 50 1.50 9.18 16.79
C LYS A 50 0.27 10.00 17.20
N PRO A 51 -0.98 9.55 16.93
CA PRO A 51 -1.41 8.22 16.46
C PRO A 51 -1.56 8.10 14.92
N ARG A 52 -1.07 9.06 14.14
CA ARG A 52 -1.24 9.10 12.68
C ARG A 52 -0.56 7.92 11.99
N VAL A 53 0.57 7.42 12.53
CA VAL A 53 1.21 6.20 12.02
C VAL A 53 0.24 5.00 12.01
N ASP A 54 -0.52 4.77 13.09
CA ASP A 54 -1.47 3.64 13.15
C ASP A 54 -2.58 3.78 12.10
N HIS A 55 -3.03 5.01 11.85
CA HIS A 55 -3.98 5.30 10.77
C HIS A 55 -3.37 4.95 9.40
N LEU A 56 -2.10 5.32 9.15
CA LEU A 56 -1.42 4.98 7.91
C LEU A 56 -1.27 3.46 7.75
N LEU A 57 -0.95 2.73 8.82
CA LEU A 57 -0.89 1.27 8.79
C LEU A 57 -2.24 0.67 8.40
N ALA A 58 -3.34 1.15 8.98
CA ALA A 58 -4.69 0.70 8.62
C ALA A 58 -5.03 0.98 7.15
N LEU A 59 -4.70 2.16 6.62
CA LEU A 59 -4.90 2.50 5.21
C LEU A 59 -4.05 1.61 4.28
N SER A 60 -2.80 1.34 4.65
CA SER A 60 -1.92 0.45 3.89
C SER A 60 -2.48 -0.97 3.80
N MET A 61 -3.12 -1.45 4.88
CA MET A 61 -3.77 -2.75 4.91
C MET A 61 -5.07 -2.76 4.09
N VAL A 62 -5.89 -1.71 4.16
CA VAL A 62 -7.10 -1.57 3.33
C VAL A 62 -6.74 -1.64 1.85
N TRP A 63 -5.71 -0.89 1.45
CA TRP A 63 -5.22 -0.91 0.07
C TRP A 63 -4.70 -2.30 -0.33
N ALA A 64 -3.80 -2.89 0.45
CA ALA A 64 -3.25 -4.21 0.14
C ALA A 64 -4.34 -5.29 0.09
N ASN A 65 -5.27 -5.31 1.04
CA ASN A 65 -6.39 -6.25 1.04
C ASN A 65 -7.31 -6.08 -0.16
N HIS A 66 -7.55 -4.84 -0.58
CA HIS A 66 -8.33 -4.57 -1.79
C HIS A 66 -7.62 -5.11 -3.04
N VAL A 67 -6.34 -4.78 -3.21
CA VAL A 67 -5.55 -5.12 -4.39
C VAL A 67 -5.25 -6.61 -4.48
N PHE A 68 -4.89 -7.25 -3.37
CA PHE A 68 -4.39 -8.63 -3.37
C PHE A 68 -5.41 -9.68 -2.92
N LEU A 69 -6.40 -9.31 -2.13
CA LEU A 69 -7.42 -10.24 -1.61
C LEU A 69 -8.82 -9.94 -2.14
N GLY A 70 -8.99 -8.85 -2.89
CA GLY A 70 -10.28 -8.46 -3.45
C GLY A 70 -11.28 -7.95 -2.41
N CYS A 71 -10.83 -7.58 -1.22
CA CYS A 71 -11.70 -7.00 -0.20
C CYS A 71 -12.38 -5.73 -0.74
N ARG A 72 -13.62 -5.48 -0.31
CA ARG A 72 -14.40 -4.32 -0.74
C ARG A 72 -14.69 -3.44 0.47
N TYR A 73 -14.58 -2.14 0.24
CA TYR A 73 -14.81 -1.10 1.23
C TYR A 73 -15.69 0.00 0.59
N SER A 74 -16.02 1.06 1.34
CA SER A 74 -16.75 2.19 0.78
C SER A 74 -15.96 2.87 -0.35
N THR A 75 -16.67 3.38 -1.35
CA THR A 75 -16.06 4.00 -2.53
C THR A 75 -15.10 5.12 -2.15
N GLY A 76 -15.50 6.03 -1.27
CA GLY A 76 -14.62 7.13 -0.84
C GLY A 76 -13.36 6.67 -0.09
N LEU A 77 -13.40 5.53 0.60
CA LEU A 77 -12.19 4.97 1.21
C LEU A 77 -11.27 4.37 0.15
N LEU A 78 -11.82 3.67 -0.84
CA LEU A 78 -11.06 3.09 -1.95
C LEU A 78 -10.43 4.16 -2.85
N GLU A 79 -11.15 5.23 -3.16
CA GLU A 79 -10.62 6.39 -3.89
C GLU A 79 -9.43 6.99 -3.15
N LYS A 80 -9.59 7.29 -1.85
CA LYS A 80 -8.52 7.83 -1.01
C LYS A 80 -7.27 6.94 -1.01
N VAL A 81 -7.41 5.64 -0.75
CA VAL A 81 -6.23 4.76 -0.74
C VAL A 81 -5.65 4.52 -2.13
N GLY A 82 -6.46 4.65 -3.17
CA GLY A 82 -6.01 4.63 -4.56
C GLY A 82 -5.12 5.83 -4.89
N GLU A 83 -5.53 7.03 -4.50
CA GLU A 83 -4.73 8.27 -4.64
C GLU A 83 -3.41 8.17 -3.86
N MET A 84 -3.45 7.68 -2.62
CA MET A 84 -2.25 7.47 -1.81
C MET A 84 -1.27 6.45 -2.41
N ALA A 85 -1.76 5.53 -3.24
CA ALA A 85 -0.99 4.49 -3.90
C ALA A 85 -0.61 4.83 -5.35
N GLU A 86 -0.94 6.03 -5.85
CA GLU A 86 -0.66 6.41 -7.23
C GLU A 86 0.82 6.17 -7.57
N GLY A 87 1.12 5.57 -8.71
CA GLY A 87 2.50 5.27 -9.13
C GLY A 87 3.15 4.04 -8.46
N ILE A 88 2.48 3.37 -7.52
CA ILE A 88 2.93 2.05 -7.03
C ILE A 88 2.55 0.99 -8.07
N VAL A 89 3.54 0.33 -8.66
CA VAL A 89 3.33 -0.73 -9.65
C VAL A 89 3.19 -2.07 -8.95
N VAL A 90 2.01 -2.69 -9.06
CA VAL A 90 1.75 -4.04 -8.57
C VAL A 90 1.77 -5.01 -9.74
N GLU A 91 2.85 -5.79 -9.84
CA GLU A 91 3.00 -6.83 -10.85
C GLU A 91 2.00 -7.98 -10.61
N ASP A 92 1.41 -8.51 -11.69
CA ASP A 92 0.46 -9.63 -11.66
C ASP A 92 -0.65 -9.48 -10.61
N ALA A 93 -1.27 -8.29 -10.52
CA ALA A 93 -2.39 -8.06 -9.63
C ALA A 93 -3.56 -9.02 -9.96
N PRO A 94 -4.16 -9.71 -8.96
CA PRO A 94 -5.27 -10.61 -9.24
C PRO A 94 -6.50 -9.86 -9.76
N VAL A 95 -7.21 -10.45 -10.72
CA VAL A 95 -8.46 -9.87 -11.25
C VAL A 95 -9.65 -10.48 -10.51
N PHE A 96 -10.24 -9.70 -9.60
CA PHE A 96 -11.43 -10.10 -8.85
C PHE A 96 -12.71 -9.69 -9.57
N LYS A 97 -13.43 -10.65 -10.14
CA LYS A 97 -14.75 -10.41 -10.73
C LYS A 97 -15.87 -10.83 -9.77
N THR A 98 -16.91 -10.01 -9.69
CA THR A 98 -18.12 -10.40 -8.95
C THR A 98 -18.95 -11.41 -9.77
N ARG A 99 -19.81 -12.18 -9.09
CA ARG A 99 -20.77 -13.06 -9.75
C ARG A 99 -21.64 -12.28 -10.74
N ASP A 100 -22.08 -11.09 -10.37
CA ASP A 100 -22.97 -10.27 -11.21
C ASP A 100 -22.25 -9.75 -12.46
N GLU A 101 -20.97 -9.39 -12.36
CA GLU A 101 -20.12 -9.07 -13.51
C GLU A 101 -19.96 -10.25 -14.46
N LEU A 102 -19.76 -11.46 -13.93
CA LEU A 102 -19.66 -12.68 -14.73
C LEU A 102 -20.97 -12.99 -15.46
N ILE A 103 -22.12 -12.80 -14.79
CA ILE A 103 -23.44 -13.00 -15.39
C ILE A 103 -23.71 -11.97 -16.50
N LYS A 104 -23.41 -10.69 -16.26
CA LYS A 104 -23.55 -9.64 -17.29
C LYS A 104 -22.66 -9.92 -18.51
N GLN A 105 -21.41 -10.35 -18.30
CA GLN A 105 -20.51 -10.73 -19.40
C GLN A 105 -21.04 -11.93 -20.20
N GLN A 106 -21.70 -12.90 -19.56
CA GLN A 106 -22.34 -14.01 -20.26
C GLN A 106 -23.57 -13.59 -21.06
N GLN A 107 -24.39 -12.67 -20.54
CA GLN A 107 -25.57 -12.15 -21.25
C GLN A 107 -25.18 -11.33 -22.48
N GLN A 108 -24.09 -10.56 -22.43
CA GLN A 108 -23.58 -9.80 -23.58
C GLN A 108 -22.94 -10.68 -24.66
N ARG A 109 -22.60 -11.94 -24.36
CA ARG A 109 -22.02 -12.90 -25.28
C ARG A 109 -23.05 -13.81 -25.97
N ARG A 110 -24.33 -13.69 -25.60
CA ARG A 110 -25.46 -14.42 -26.19
C ARG A 110 -26.24 -13.50 -27.11
#